data_AF-A0A935A5A1-F1
#
_entry.id   AF-A0A935A5A1-F1
#
_cell.length_a   1.000
_cell.length_b   1.000
_cell.length_c   1.000
_cell.angle_alpha   90.00
_cell.angle_beta   90.00
_cell.angle_gamma   90.00
#
_symmetry.space_group_name_H-M   'P 1'
#
loop_
_entity.id
_entity.type
_entity.pdbx_description
1 polymer ?
#
loop_
_entity_poly.entity_id
_entity_poly.type
_entity_poly.pdbx_seq_one_letter_code
_entity_poly.pdbx_strand_id
1 'polypeptide(L)'
;MTGMDLKISIKTRIWLLGLLFLGSLLLVFGLQYQLTSRELTSHRAMLEQLVQVERLSRLVHEVQKERGLSSAYLADKGELARSELSAQRKATDFKLAQLGSAKGATLLLGLGPMRERIDQSAVAERESFDFYTYSLNRIYERMDGFSGDASGHPCNAT
;
A
#
# COMPACT_ATOMS: atom_id res chain seq x y z
N MET A 1 16.46 0.80 -63.76
CA MET A 1 16.42 1.69 -62.58
C MET A 1 15.53 2.87 -62.95
N THR A 2 14.21 2.69 -62.85
CA THR A 2 13.21 3.67 -63.25
C THR A 2 13.23 4.83 -62.28
N GLY A 3 13.79 5.96 -62.71
CA GLY A 3 13.68 7.23 -62.01
C GLY A 3 12.22 7.63 -61.92
N MET A 4 11.69 7.69 -60.70
CA MET A 4 10.40 8.29 -60.45
C MET A 4 10.56 9.81 -60.55
N ASP A 5 10.42 10.35 -61.76
CA ASP A 5 10.31 11.79 -61.98
C ASP A 5 8.91 12.24 -61.54
N LEU A 6 8.77 12.47 -60.23
CA LEU A 6 7.52 12.93 -59.64
C LEU A 6 7.34 14.41 -60.01
N LYS A 7 6.57 14.70 -61.07
CA LYS A 7 6.11 16.06 -61.41
C LYS A 7 5.12 16.57 -60.35
N ILE A 8 5.63 16.87 -59.16
CA ILE A 8 4.83 17.39 -58.05
C ILE A 8 4.51 18.86 -58.32
N SER A 9 3.23 19.18 -58.41
CA SER A 9 2.76 20.57 -58.50
C SER A 9 3.18 21.37 -57.27
N ILE A 10 3.60 22.62 -57.44
CA ILE A 10 4.04 23.52 -56.35
C ILE A 10 3.03 23.55 -55.19
N LYS A 11 1.72 23.50 -55.50
CA LYS A 11 0.64 23.48 -54.49
C LYS A 11 0.71 22.25 -53.58
N THR A 12 0.96 21.07 -54.16
CA THR A 12 1.13 19.81 -53.43
C THR A 12 2.37 19.84 -52.55
N ARG A 13 3.45 20.48 -53.01
CA ARG A 13 4.70 20.61 -52.23
C ARG A 13 4.51 21.49 -50.99
N ILE A 14 3.78 22.60 -51.13
CA ILE A 14 3.42 23.49 -50.00
C ILE A 14 2.52 22.75 -49.00
N TRP A 15 1.52 21.99 -49.48
CA TRP A 15 0.66 21.18 -48.63
C TRP A 15 1.43 20.08 -47.88
N LEU A 16 2.38 19.40 -48.53
CA LEU A 16 3.21 18.38 -47.89
C LEU A 16 4.08 18.96 -46.78
N LEU A 17 4.68 20.13 -47.00
CA LEU A 17 5.48 20.82 -45.98
C LEU A 17 4.61 21.27 -44.80
N GLY A 18 3.41 21.81 -45.07
CA GLY A 18 2.45 22.19 -44.03
C GLY A 18 1.95 20.99 -43.23
N LEU A 19 1.64 19.88 -43.89
CA LEU A 19 1.21 18.63 -43.24
C LEU A 19 2.34 18.03 -42.39
N LEU A 20 3.57 18.04 -42.89
CA LEU A 20 4.74 17.55 -42.15
C LEU A 20 5.00 18.41 -40.90
N PHE A 21 4.93 19.73 -41.03
CA PHE A 21 5.08 20.64 -39.89
C PHE A 21 3.98 20.43 -38.84
N LEU A 22 2.72 20.35 -39.28
CA LEU A 22 1.58 20.13 -38.39
C LEU A 22 1.65 18.75 -37.72
N GLY A 23 2.03 17.71 -38.46
CA GLY A 23 2.23 16.36 -37.94
C GLY A 23 3.36 16.29 -36.91
N SER A 24 4.50 16.95 -37.18
CA SER A 24 5.60 17.07 -36.22
C SER A 24 5.16 17.78 -34.94
N LEU A 25 4.37 18.86 -35.06
CA LEU A 25 3.86 19.60 -33.91
C LEU A 25 2.95 18.74 -33.04
N LEU A 26 1.99 18.04 -33.66
CA LEU A 26 1.08 17.13 -32.96
C LEU A 26 1.81 15.98 -32.29
N LEU A 27 2.86 15.44 -32.91
CA LEU A 27 3.68 14.38 -32.33
C LEU A 27 4.41 14.86 -31.06
N VAL A 28 5.03 16.04 -31.10
CA VAL A 28 5.71 16.63 -29.94
C VAL A 28 4.73 16.91 -28.80
N PHE A 29 3.58 17.52 -29.10
CA PHE A 29 2.54 17.77 -28.09
C PHE A 29 1.96 16.48 -27.52
N GLY A 30 1.72 15.46 -28.35
CA GLY A 30 1.22 14.16 -27.91
C GLY A 30 2.20 13.44 -26.98
N LEU A 31 3.48 13.43 -27.32
CA LEU A 31 4.53 12.87 -26.46
C LEU A 31 4.63 13.64 -25.14
N GLN A 32 4.59 14.97 -25.17
CA GLN A 32 4.64 15.77 -23.94
C GLN A 32 3.42 15.57 -23.05
N TYR A 33 2.22 15.46 -23.63
CA TYR A 33 1.00 15.16 -22.88
C TYR A 33 1.08 13.80 -22.18
N GLN A 34 1.62 12.78 -22.85
CA GLN A 34 1.82 11.45 -22.25
C GLN A 34 2.83 11.49 -21.10
N LEU A 35 3.96 12.20 -21.25
CA LEU A 35 4.96 12.33 -20.20
C LEU A 35 4.41 13.06 -18.97
N THR A 36 3.73 14.19 -19.19
CA THR A 36 3.12 15.00 -18.12
C THR A 36 2.02 14.22 -17.39
N SER A 37 1.22 13.46 -18.13
CA SER A 37 0.16 12.62 -17.55
C SER A 37 0.75 11.50 -16.68
N ARG A 38 1.86 10.89 -17.12
CA ARG A 38 2.58 9.87 -16.34
C ARG A 38 3.15 10.42 -15.04
N GLU A 39 3.73 11.62 -15.08
CA GLU A 39 4.26 12.31 -13.89
C GLU A 39 3.14 12.66 -12.89
N LEU A 40 1.99 13.13 -13.37
CA LEU A 40 0.85 13.40 -12.50
C LEU A 40 0.28 12.12 -11.86
N THR A 41 0.25 11.01 -12.60
CA THR A 41 -0.19 9.70 -12.09
C THR A 41 0.82 9.12 -11.10
N SER A 42 2.13 9.28 -11.32
CA SER A 42 3.15 8.77 -10.41
C SER A 42 3.14 9.50 -9.06
N HIS A 43 2.95 10.83 -9.05
CA HIS A 43 2.79 11.59 -7.82
C HIS A 43 1.56 11.17 -7.02
N ARG A 44 0.42 10.90 -7.69
CA ARG A 44 -0.78 10.39 -7.02
C ARG A 44 -0.55 9.00 -6.43
N ALA A 45 0.10 8.09 -7.19
CA ALA A 45 0.43 6.75 -6.71
C ALA A 45 1.35 6.81 -5.48
N MET A 46 2.35 7.69 -5.47
CA MET A 46 3.24 7.89 -4.33
C MET A 46 2.47 8.39 -3.09
N LEU A 47 1.57 9.37 -3.26
CA LEU A 47 0.74 9.85 -2.16
C LEU A 47 -0.18 8.75 -1.62
N GLU A 48 -0.79 7.94 -2.49
CA GLU A 48 -1.62 6.81 -2.08
C GLU A 48 -0.81 5.74 -1.34
N GLN A 49 0.44 5.48 -1.73
CA GLN A 49 1.35 4.58 -1.01
C GLN A 49 1.70 5.14 0.38
N LEU A 50 2.03 6.44 0.48
CA LEU A 50 2.32 7.09 1.76
C LEU A 50 1.14 7.00 2.73
N VAL A 51 -0.09 7.25 2.24
CA VAL A 51 -1.31 7.11 3.04
C VAL A 51 -1.51 5.66 3.51
N GLN A 52 -1.18 4.67 2.68
CA GLN A 52 -1.26 3.26 3.08
C GLN A 52 -0.22 2.90 4.16
N VAL A 53 1.03 3.33 4.01
CA VAL A 53 2.09 3.13 4.99
C VAL A 53 1.75 3.80 6.32
N GLU A 54 1.22 5.02 6.28
CA GLU A 54 0.76 5.73 7.47
C GLU A 54 -0.33 4.95 8.21
N ARG A 55 -1.32 4.40 7.50
CA ARG A 55 -2.39 3.59 8.11
C ARG A 55 -1.85 2.30 8.74
N LEU A 56 -0.89 1.64 8.10
CA LEU A 56 -0.23 0.45 8.66
C LEU A 56 0.58 0.79 9.91
N SER A 57 1.33 1.91 9.89
CA SER A 57 2.06 2.40 11.07
C SER A 57 1.13 2.73 12.25
N ARG A 58 -0.03 3.34 11.99
CA ARG A 58 -1.06 3.54 13.03
C ARG A 58 -1.61 2.22 13.57
N LEU A 59 -1.79 1.20 12.71
CA LEU A 59 -2.20 -0.14 13.17
C LEU A 59 -1.14 -0.78 14.06
N VAL A 60 0.15 -0.70 13.68
CA VAL A 60 1.27 -1.20 14.48
C VAL A 60 1.20 -0.67 15.91
N HIS A 61 0.98 0.63 16.09
CA HIS A 61 0.87 1.24 17.41
C HIS A 61 -0.28 0.67 18.24
N GLU A 62 -1.46 0.45 17.63
CA GLU A 62 -2.60 -0.14 18.33
C GLU A 62 -2.35 -1.61 18.71
N VAL A 63 -1.74 -2.39 17.82
CA VAL A 63 -1.39 -3.80 18.08
C VAL A 63 -0.33 -3.92 19.17
N GLN A 64 0.66 -3.02 19.20
CA GLN A 64 1.67 -2.98 20.26
C GLN A 64 1.06 -2.67 21.63
N LYS A 65 0.13 -1.71 21.70
CA LYS A 65 -0.62 -1.41 22.93
C LYS A 65 -1.48 -2.59 23.37
N GLU A 66 -2.19 -3.22 22.44
CA GLU A 66 -3.03 -4.39 22.75
C GLU A 66 -2.19 -5.56 23.26
N ARG A 67 -0.99 -5.78 22.72
CA ARG A 67 -0.03 -6.78 23.24
C ARG A 67 0.36 -6.49 24.68
N GLY A 68 0.74 -5.24 24.98
CA GLY A 68 1.12 -4.82 26.33
C GLY A 68 -0.01 -4.99 27.34
N LEU A 69 -1.21 -4.53 26.99
CA LEU A 69 -2.39 -4.64 27.85
C LEU A 69 -2.87 -6.09 28.00
N SER A 70 -2.71 -6.92 26.97
CA SER A 70 -3.01 -8.35 27.08
C SER A 70 -2.05 -9.06 28.02
N SER A 71 -0.77 -8.67 28.02
CA SER A 71 0.23 -9.21 28.94
C SER A 71 -0.08 -8.79 30.39
N ALA A 72 -0.41 -7.50 30.60
CA ALA A 72 -0.84 -7.00 31.90
C ALA A 72 -2.11 -7.70 32.41
N TYR A 73 -3.11 -7.90 31.53
CA TYR A 73 -4.34 -8.62 31.84
C TYR A 73 -4.08 -10.09 32.24
N LEU A 74 -3.15 -10.76 31.57
CA LEU A 74 -2.79 -12.15 31.93
C LEU A 74 -1.97 -12.21 33.22
N ALA A 75 -1.13 -11.21 33.49
CA ALA A 75 -0.32 -11.14 34.70
C ALA A 75 -1.15 -10.91 35.98
N ASP A 76 -2.23 -10.11 35.89
CA ASP A 76 -3.10 -9.78 37.02
C ASP A 76 -4.46 -10.52 37.02
N LYS A 77 -4.66 -11.46 36.09
CA LYS A 77 -5.93 -12.18 35.86
C LYS A 77 -7.13 -11.28 35.54
N GLY A 78 -6.86 -10.10 34.98
CA GLY A 78 -7.86 -9.16 34.51
C GLY A 78 -8.44 -8.25 35.59
N GLU A 79 -7.75 -8.07 36.72
CA GLU A 79 -8.25 -7.19 37.79
C GLU A 79 -8.07 -5.70 37.48
N LEU A 80 -6.93 -5.28 36.91
CA LEU A 80 -6.64 -3.87 36.66
C LEU A 80 -6.81 -3.50 35.18
N ALA A 81 -6.38 -4.37 34.28
CA ALA A 81 -6.27 -4.05 32.85
C ALA A 81 -7.54 -4.30 32.02
N ARG A 82 -8.62 -4.85 32.60
CA ARG A 82 -9.80 -5.31 31.82
C ARG A 82 -10.52 -4.20 31.04
N SER A 83 -10.76 -3.06 31.68
CA SER A 83 -11.46 -1.94 31.05
C SER A 83 -10.60 -1.33 29.93
N GLU A 84 -9.31 -1.15 30.19
CA GLU A 84 -8.34 -0.59 29.26
C GLU A 84 -8.12 -1.52 28.05
N LEU A 85 -7.99 -2.83 28.28
CA LEU A 85 -7.87 -3.82 27.21
C LEU A 85 -9.10 -3.84 26.31
N SER A 86 -10.31 -3.77 26.89
CA SER A 86 -11.56 -3.70 26.12
C SER A 86 -11.63 -2.45 25.24
N ALA A 87 -11.23 -1.29 25.78
CA ALA A 87 -11.15 -0.05 25.01
C ALA A 87 -10.09 -0.15 23.89
N GLN A 88 -8.92 -0.72 24.19
CA GLN A 88 -7.83 -0.88 23.23
C GLN A 88 -8.22 -1.83 22.09
N ARG A 89 -8.91 -2.94 22.36
CA ARG A 89 -9.39 -3.86 21.32
C ARG A 89 -10.29 -3.15 20.30
N LYS A 90 -11.19 -2.28 20.77
CA LYS A 90 -12.02 -1.44 19.89
C LYS A 90 -11.20 -0.47 19.04
N ALA A 91 -10.14 0.11 19.62
CA ALA A 91 -9.23 0.99 18.89
C ALA A 91 -8.47 0.23 17.77
N THR A 92 -7.97 -0.97 18.07
CA THR A 92 -7.35 -1.87 17.09
C THR A 92 -8.33 -2.23 15.97
N ASP A 93 -9.56 -2.61 16.31
CA ASP A 93 -10.59 -2.98 15.35
C ASP A 93 -10.97 -1.81 14.43
N PHE A 94 -11.02 -0.60 14.99
CA PHE A 94 -11.24 0.62 14.21
C PHE A 94 -10.11 0.87 13.20
N LYS A 95 -8.84 0.67 13.57
CA LYS A 95 -7.72 0.80 12.61
C LYS A 95 -7.72 -0.30 11.56
N LEU A 96 -8.08 -1.53 11.94
CA LEU A 96 -8.26 -2.64 11.00
C LEU A 96 -9.32 -2.32 9.94
N ALA A 97 -10.45 -1.75 10.35
CA ALA A 97 -11.51 -1.36 9.43
C ALA A 97 -11.04 -0.29 8.42
N GLN A 98 -10.16 0.64 8.83
CA GLN A 98 -9.61 1.68 7.93
C GLN A 98 -8.67 1.16 6.84
N LEU A 99 -8.11 -0.05 7.00
CA LEU A 99 -7.27 -0.70 5.99
C LEU A 99 -8.08 -1.44 4.91
N GLY A 100 -9.40 -1.54 5.09
CA GLY A 100 -10.28 -2.36 4.27
C GLY A 100 -10.37 -3.79 4.82
N SER A 101 -11.60 -4.26 5.02
CA SER A 101 -11.93 -5.49 5.75
C SER A 101 -11.12 -6.72 5.31
N ALA A 102 -10.93 -6.95 4.01
CA ALA A 102 -10.19 -8.10 3.50
C ALA A 102 -8.67 -8.04 3.76
N LYS A 103 -8.05 -6.86 3.59
CA LYS A 103 -6.60 -6.66 3.80
C LYS A 103 -6.26 -6.71 5.28
N GLY A 104 -7.06 -6.04 6.11
CA GLY A 104 -6.89 -6.02 7.56
C GLY A 104 -7.01 -7.41 8.21
N ALA A 105 -8.01 -8.20 7.80
CA ALA A 105 -8.25 -9.53 8.36
C ALA A 105 -7.08 -10.51 8.14
N THR A 106 -6.36 -10.37 7.02
CA THR A 106 -5.21 -11.24 6.70
C THR A 106 -4.00 -10.93 7.58
N LEU A 107 -3.78 -9.65 7.91
CA LEU A 107 -2.62 -9.21 8.72
C LEU A 107 -2.70 -9.70 10.17
N LEU A 108 -3.90 -9.76 10.73
CA LEU A 108 -4.16 -10.20 12.11
C LEU A 108 -4.99 -11.49 12.13
N LEU A 109 -4.64 -12.44 11.25
CA LEU A 109 -5.31 -13.73 11.18
C LEU A 109 -5.23 -14.45 12.54
N GLY A 110 -6.38 -14.84 13.08
CA GLY A 110 -6.49 -15.48 14.40
C GLY A 110 -6.67 -14.52 15.58
N LEU A 111 -6.83 -13.21 15.36
CA LEU A 111 -6.99 -12.22 16.44
C LEU A 111 -8.22 -12.48 17.32
N GLY A 112 -9.37 -12.78 16.71
CA GLY A 112 -10.61 -13.11 17.44
C GLY A 112 -10.43 -14.29 18.40
N PRO A 113 -10.02 -15.47 17.89
CA PRO A 113 -9.73 -16.63 18.73
C PRO A 113 -8.68 -16.36 19.82
N MET A 114 -7.62 -15.60 19.51
CA MET A 114 -6.61 -15.26 20.51
C MET A 114 -7.20 -14.40 21.64
N ARG A 115 -8.00 -13.38 21.31
CA ARG A 115 -8.68 -12.54 22.31
C ARG A 115 -9.61 -13.35 23.22
N GLU A 116 -10.35 -14.29 22.65
CA GLU A 116 -11.21 -15.19 23.42
C GLU A 116 -10.40 -16.06 24.38
N ARG A 117 -9.27 -16.61 23.93
CA ARG A 117 -8.35 -17.38 24.79
C ARG A 117 -7.74 -16.54 25.91
N ILE A 118 -7.42 -15.27 25.63
CA ILE A 118 -6.95 -14.31 26.66
C ILE A 118 -8.05 -14.07 27.69
N ASP A 119 -9.29 -13.84 27.25
CA ASP A 119 -10.42 -13.57 28.15
C ASP A 119 -10.76 -14.77 29.04
N GLN A 120 -10.53 -15.99 28.54
CA GLN A 120 -10.69 -17.24 29.31
C GLN A 120 -9.48 -17.55 30.19
N SER A 121 -8.41 -16.73 30.16
CA SER A 121 -7.11 -17.03 30.78
C SER A 121 -6.57 -18.40 30.36
N ALA A 122 -6.93 -18.87 29.17
CA ALA A 122 -6.61 -20.19 28.61
C ALA A 122 -5.30 -20.17 27.78
N VAL A 123 -4.50 -19.14 27.94
CA VAL A 123 -3.26 -18.90 27.20
C VAL A 123 -2.18 -18.38 28.14
N ALA A 124 -0.94 -18.84 27.95
CA ALA A 124 0.19 -18.29 28.67
C ALA A 124 0.51 -16.88 28.15
N GLU A 125 0.98 -15.98 29.02
CA GLU A 125 1.42 -14.63 28.64
C GLU A 125 2.36 -14.64 27.44
N ARG A 126 3.35 -15.55 27.45
CA ARG A 126 4.32 -15.70 26.38
C ARG A 126 3.69 -16.05 25.03
N GLU A 127 2.69 -16.95 25.02
CA GLU A 127 2.02 -17.35 23.78
C GLU A 127 1.19 -16.19 23.20
N SER A 128 0.53 -15.41 24.05
CA SER A 128 -0.15 -14.17 23.62
C SER A 128 0.85 -13.17 23.03
N PHE A 129 1.97 -12.94 23.73
CA PHE A 129 3.03 -12.04 23.29
C PHE A 129 3.61 -12.45 21.92
N ASP A 130 3.87 -13.74 21.72
CA ASP A 130 4.43 -14.30 20.50
C ASP A 130 3.46 -14.13 19.32
N PHE A 131 2.15 -14.37 19.54
CA PHE A 131 1.13 -14.14 18.53
C PHE A 131 1.10 -12.69 18.03
N TYR A 132 1.10 -11.72 18.96
CA TYR A 132 1.09 -10.31 18.60
C TYR A 132 2.40 -9.91 17.91
N THR A 133 3.53 -10.43 18.36
CA THR A 133 4.85 -10.17 17.76
C THR A 133 4.93 -10.71 16.33
N TYR A 134 4.46 -11.93 16.08
CA TYR A 134 4.37 -12.48 14.73
C TYR A 134 3.46 -11.64 13.83
N SER A 135 2.33 -11.18 14.37
CA SER A 135 1.42 -10.33 13.61
C SER A 135 1.98 -8.95 13.31
N LEU A 136 2.76 -8.35 14.22
CA LEU A 136 3.49 -7.12 13.97
C LEU A 136 4.51 -7.29 12.85
N ASN A 137 5.27 -8.39 12.84
CA ASN A 137 6.24 -8.69 11.77
C ASN A 137 5.56 -8.78 10.41
N ARG A 138 4.40 -9.45 10.30
CA ARG A 138 3.61 -9.48 9.05
C ARG A 138 3.18 -8.08 8.58
N ILE A 139 2.88 -7.18 9.51
CA ILE A 139 2.53 -5.78 9.17
C ILE A 139 3.79 -5.03 8.68
N TYR A 140 4.95 -5.24 9.30
CA TYR A 140 6.22 -4.66 8.85
C TYR A 140 6.64 -5.17 7.47
N GLU A 141 6.60 -6.47 7.22
CA GLU A 141 6.88 -7.07 5.91
C GLU A 141 5.97 -6.46 4.82
N ARG A 142 4.70 -6.20 5.15
CA ARG A 142 3.78 -5.56 4.22
C ARG A 142 4.16 -4.10 3.94
N MET A 143 4.66 -3.36 4.94
CA MET A 143 5.17 -2.00 4.77
C MET A 143 6.45 -1.98 3.94
N ASP A 144 7.37 -2.90 4.16
CA ASP A 144 8.62 -3.02 3.40
C ASP A 144 8.36 -3.33 1.93
N GLY A 145 7.34 -4.15 1.63
CA GLY A 145 6.89 -4.40 0.26
C GLY A 145 6.50 -3.12 -0.52
N PHE A 146 6.00 -2.07 0.15
CA PHE A 146 5.73 -0.79 -0.52
C PHE A 146 7.01 -0.03 -0.88
N SER A 147 8.10 -0.23 -0.13
CA SER A 147 9.41 0.35 -0.45
C SER A 147 10.10 -0.38 -1.60
N GLY A 148 9.91 -1.70 -1.71
CA GLY A 148 10.41 -2.52 -2.81
C GLY A 148 9.86 -2.09 -4.17
N ASP A 149 8.55 -1.90 -4.27
CA ASP A 149 7.88 -1.47 -5.51
C ASP A 149 8.28 -0.04 -5.94
N ALA A 150 8.65 0.83 -5.00
CA ALA A 150 9.11 2.18 -5.29
C ALA A 150 10.55 2.24 -5.84
N SER A 151 11.36 1.20 -5.61
CA SER A 151 12.78 1.14 -5.97
C SER A 151 13.07 0.58 -7.38
N GLY A 152 12.04 0.19 -8.15
CA GLY A 152 12.18 -0.16 -9.56
C GLY A 152 13.16 -1.30 -9.86
N HIS A 153 13.43 -2.19 -8.90
CA HIS A 153 14.16 -3.41 -9.17
C HIS A 153 13.19 -4.52 -9.60
N PRO A 154 13.25 -4.99 -10.86
CA PRO A 154 12.53 -6.19 -11.25
C PRO A 154 13.19 -7.36 -10.53
N CYS A 155 12.59 -7.82 -9.43
CA CYS A 155 12.90 -9.14 -8.89
C CYS A 155 12.46 -10.17 -9.93
N ASN A 156 13.42 -10.62 -10.73
CA ASN A 156 13.30 -11.74 -11.64
C ASN A 156 12.82 -12.96 -10.84
N ALA A 157 11.64 -13.47 -11.19
CA ALA A 157 11.17 -14.76 -10.73
C ALA A 157 11.85 -15.85 -11.56
N THR A 158 12.78 -16.58 -10.95
CA THR A 158 13.15 -17.96 -11.29
C THR A 158 13.68 -18.65 -10.05
#